data_AF-A0A1L9WL77-F1
#
_entry.id   AF-A0A1L9WL77-F1
#
_cell.length_a   1.000
_cell.length_b   1.000
_cell.length_c   1.000
_cell.angle_alpha   90.00
_cell.angle_beta   90.00
_cell.angle_gamma   90.00
#
_symmetry.space_group_name_H-M   'P 1'
#
loop_
_entity.id
_entity.type
_entity.pdbx_description
1 polymer ?
#
loop_
_entity_poly.entity_id
_entity_poly.type
_entity_poly.pdbx_seq_one_letter_code
_entity_poly.pdbx_strand_id
1 'polypeptide(L)'
;MSYRRLLSGEFSDEKSGHLNNQSTFIAHVLLHPITKITILLVILILSLFNLPISIIQLDSRSCVSKASTEDTVPTIFTQDKQFQSLDHSFDHLWSELSMNKTTAGLIYTGKKGNRKEQGGISMFHQLHCLTMMRQALQSASEGEDIGKDWHDDGHWPHCMDYLAKMILCFADGSIEKPIQGEEGIEFIDGSNVVRQCRPAQPL
;
A
#
# COMPACT_ATOMS: atom_id res chain seq x y z
N MET A 1 3.77 -43.13 -7.38
CA MET A 1 4.59 -44.33 -7.09
C MET A 1 6.00 -43.85 -6.80
N SER A 2 6.35 -43.43 -5.58
CA SER A 2 6.66 -44.20 -4.36
C SER A 2 7.63 -45.37 -4.59
N TYR A 3 8.87 -45.23 -4.11
CA TYR A 3 9.65 -46.33 -3.53
C TYR A 3 10.81 -45.76 -2.69
N ARG A 4 10.56 -45.55 -1.39
CA ARG A 4 11.62 -45.42 -0.38
C ARG A 4 11.42 -46.54 0.62
N ARG A 5 12.14 -47.63 0.40
CA ARG A 5 12.21 -48.80 1.28
C ARG A 5 13.64 -48.85 1.80
N LEU A 6 13.84 -48.37 3.03
CA LEU A 6 15.03 -48.64 3.81
C LEU A 6 14.59 -48.88 5.25
N LEU A 7 15.21 -49.89 5.85
CA LEU A 7 15.19 -50.27 7.27
C LEU A 7 14.04 -51.20 7.68
N SER A 8 14.20 -52.43 7.23
CA SER A 8 14.11 -53.64 8.05
C SER A 8 14.82 -53.47 9.40
N GLY A 9 14.09 -53.67 10.48
CA GLY A 9 14.60 -53.84 11.85
C GLY A 9 13.47 -54.45 12.68
N GLU A 10 13.72 -55.65 13.19
CA GLU A 10 12.74 -56.60 13.70
C GLU A 10 11.99 -56.19 14.97
N PHE A 11 10.86 -56.86 15.07
CA PHE A 11 9.95 -57.02 16.19
C PHE A 11 10.62 -57.70 17.40
N SER A 12 10.40 -57.17 18.59
CA SER A 12 10.45 -57.96 19.83
C SER A 12 9.32 -57.50 20.73
N ASP A 13 8.42 -58.44 20.97
CA ASP A 13 7.21 -58.36 21.77
C ASP A 13 7.53 -58.45 23.28
N GLU A 14 6.49 -58.17 24.07
CA GLU A 14 6.30 -58.59 25.47
C GLU A 14 6.74 -57.63 26.61
N LYS A 15 5.77 -56.93 27.21
CA LYS A 15 5.24 -57.32 28.54
C LYS A 15 4.03 -56.51 29.01
N SER A 16 3.00 -57.27 29.38
CA SER A 16 1.77 -56.88 30.03
C SER A 16 1.97 -56.47 31.49
N GLY A 17 1.14 -55.51 31.96
CA GLY A 17 0.60 -55.52 33.33
C GLY A 17 1.12 -54.48 34.31
N HIS A 18 0.59 -53.23 34.27
CA HIS A 18 0.35 -52.43 35.49
C HIS A 18 -0.52 -51.16 35.27
N LEU A 19 -1.68 -51.24 34.60
CA LEU A 19 -2.61 -50.09 34.49
C LEU A 19 -3.90 -50.37 35.24
N ASN A 20 -3.98 -50.01 36.53
CA ASN A 20 -5.30 -49.88 37.16
C ASN A 20 -5.43 -48.96 38.40
N ASN A 21 -4.40 -48.21 38.82
CA ASN A 21 -4.53 -47.31 40.00
C ASN A 21 -4.34 -45.81 39.73
N GLN A 22 -3.70 -45.41 38.63
CA GLN A 22 -3.56 -43.97 38.29
C GLN A 22 -4.80 -43.39 37.59
N SER A 23 -5.50 -44.19 36.77
CA SER A 23 -6.64 -43.71 35.98
C SER A 23 -7.88 -43.40 36.83
N THR A 24 -8.06 -44.09 37.96
CA THR A 24 -9.20 -43.91 38.88
C THR A 24 -9.03 -42.67 39.77
N PHE A 25 -7.79 -42.34 40.15
CA PHE A 25 -7.48 -41.14 40.94
C PHE A 25 -7.72 -39.85 40.14
N ILE A 26 -7.28 -39.81 38.87
CA ILE A 26 -7.48 -38.64 37.98
C ILE A 26 -8.98 -38.42 37.70
N ALA A 27 -9.74 -39.51 37.49
CA ALA A 27 -11.18 -39.42 37.29
C ALA A 27 -11.90 -38.87 38.54
N HIS A 28 -11.57 -39.34 39.75
CA HIS A 28 -12.18 -38.83 40.98
C HIS A 28 -11.85 -37.35 41.25
N VAL A 29 -10.63 -36.92 40.96
CA VAL A 29 -10.21 -35.52 41.15
C VAL A 29 -10.95 -34.59 40.17
N LEU A 30 -11.16 -34.98 38.91
CA LEU A 30 -11.86 -34.16 37.92
C LEU A 30 -13.40 -34.14 38.07
N LEU A 31 -13.97 -35.15 38.74
CA LEU A 31 -15.41 -35.23 39.04
C LEU A 31 -15.80 -34.55 40.35
N HIS A 32 -14.84 -34.14 41.18
CA HIS A 32 -15.10 -33.48 42.46
C HIS A 32 -15.70 -32.07 42.26
N PRO A 33 -16.78 -31.68 42.96
CA PRO A 33 -17.43 -30.39 42.74
C PRO A 33 -16.49 -29.20 42.96
N ILE A 34 -15.54 -29.34 43.90
CA ILE A 34 -14.56 -28.30 44.22
C ILE A 34 -13.61 -28.04 43.04
N THR A 35 -13.16 -29.07 42.32
CA THR A 35 -12.22 -28.90 41.18
C THR A 35 -12.91 -28.29 39.97
N LYS A 36 -14.20 -28.56 39.77
CA LYS A 36 -15.00 -27.88 38.73
C LYS A 36 -15.18 -26.39 39.04
N ILE A 37 -15.43 -26.06 40.31
CA ILE A 37 -15.55 -24.65 40.76
C ILE A 37 -14.22 -23.91 40.58
N THR A 38 -13.09 -24.53 40.94
CA THR A 38 -11.78 -23.88 40.75
C THR A 38 -11.45 -23.67 39.27
N ILE A 39 -11.77 -24.64 38.38
CA ILE A 39 -11.58 -24.47 36.94
C ILE A 39 -12.46 -23.33 36.38
N LEU A 40 -13.73 -23.25 36.77
CA LEU A 40 -14.63 -22.17 36.32
C LEU A 40 -14.17 -20.80 36.82
N LEU A 41 -13.68 -20.70 38.06
CA LEU A 41 -13.12 -19.46 38.60
C LEU A 41 -11.85 -19.04 37.86
N VAL A 42 -10.96 -19.99 37.53
CA VAL A 42 -9.75 -19.68 36.75
C VAL A 42 -10.11 -19.20 35.34
N ILE A 43 -11.08 -19.83 34.66
CA ILE A 43 -11.55 -19.40 33.34
C ILE A 43 -12.16 -17.99 33.41
N LEU A 44 -12.98 -17.71 34.44
CA LEU A 44 -13.58 -16.38 34.65
C LEU A 44 -12.51 -15.31 34.94
N ILE A 45 -11.51 -15.62 35.75
CA ILE A 45 -10.41 -14.70 36.03
C ILE A 45 -9.61 -14.45 34.75
N LEU A 46 -9.27 -15.48 33.98
CA LEU A 46 -8.55 -15.35 32.71
C LEU A 46 -9.35 -14.53 31.69
N SER A 47 -10.68 -14.68 31.60
CA SER A 47 -11.48 -13.87 30.68
C SER A 47 -11.55 -12.40 31.11
N LEU A 48 -11.68 -12.12 32.41
CA LEU A 48 -11.67 -10.77 32.97
C LEU A 48 -10.31 -10.07 32.82
N PHE A 49 -9.19 -10.79 32.89
CA PHE A 49 -7.84 -10.25 32.63
C PHE A 49 -7.55 -9.99 31.13
N ASN A 50 -8.24 -10.68 30.21
CA ASN A 50 -8.08 -10.48 28.76
C ASN A 50 -9.03 -9.42 28.16
N LEU A 51 -10.12 -9.08 28.85
CA LEU A 51 -11.03 -7.99 28.49
C LEU A 51 -10.36 -6.59 28.43
N PRO A 52 -9.51 -6.15 29.38
CA PRO A 52 -8.90 -4.82 29.31
C PRO A 52 -7.88 -4.71 28.18
N ILE A 53 -7.19 -5.79 27.80
CA ILE A 53 -6.21 -5.78 26.70
C ILE A 53 -6.89 -5.49 25.36
N SER A 54 -8.10 -6.02 25.16
CA SER A 54 -8.88 -5.79 23.93
C SER A 54 -9.47 -4.38 23.86
N ILE A 55 -9.84 -3.79 25.00
CA ILE A 55 -10.39 -2.41 25.06
C ILE A 55 -9.28 -1.37 24.88
N ILE A 56 -8.09 -1.59 25.44
CA ILE A 56 -6.94 -0.66 25.33
C ILE A 56 -6.43 -0.55 23.88
N GLN A 57 -6.60 -1.58 23.05
CA GLN A 57 -6.23 -1.52 21.62
C GLN A 57 -7.21 -0.69 20.77
N LEU A 58 -8.45 -0.45 21.19
CA LEU A 58 -9.40 0.38 20.42
C LEU A 58 -9.14 1.89 20.56
N ASP A 59 -8.61 2.36 21.69
CA ASP A 59 -8.40 3.80 21.93
C ASP A 59 -7.12 4.34 21.23
N SER A 60 -6.19 3.45 20.90
CA SER A 60 -4.94 3.81 20.20
C SER A 60 -5.14 4.07 18.70
N ARG A 61 -6.34 3.80 18.16
CA ARG A 61 -6.76 4.23 16.82
C ARG A 61 -7.52 5.56 16.84
N SER A 62 -7.26 6.41 17.82
CA SER A 62 -7.52 7.84 17.64
C SER A 62 -6.61 8.35 16.53
N CYS A 63 -7.13 8.28 15.30
CA CYS A 63 -6.63 8.92 14.10
C CYS A 63 -6.80 10.45 14.24
N VAL A 64 -6.11 11.04 15.21
CA VAL A 64 -5.63 12.40 15.07
C VAL A 64 -4.18 12.26 14.66
N SER A 65 -3.99 12.01 13.36
CA SER A 65 -2.80 12.55 12.70
C SER A 65 -2.74 14.00 13.16
N LYS A 66 -1.74 14.35 13.98
CA LYS A 66 -1.39 15.75 14.16
C LYS A 66 -1.26 16.27 12.74
N ALA A 67 -2.22 17.08 12.30
CA ALA A 67 -2.15 17.73 11.01
C ALA A 67 -0.81 18.44 11.05
N SER A 68 0.14 17.88 10.31
CA SER A 68 1.31 18.59 9.84
C SER A 68 0.77 19.94 9.40
N THR A 69 1.22 21.02 10.04
CA THR A 69 1.04 22.37 9.51
C THR A 69 1.92 22.49 8.27
N GLU A 70 1.76 21.58 7.32
CA GLU A 70 2.25 21.74 5.98
C GLU A 70 1.35 22.79 5.35
N ASP A 71 1.98 23.83 4.84
CA ASP A 71 1.33 24.89 4.07
C ASP A 71 0.61 24.23 2.89
N THR A 72 -0.68 23.99 3.07
CA THR A 72 -1.57 23.52 2.03
C THR A 72 -2.37 24.70 1.52
N VAL A 73 -2.56 24.73 0.21
CA VAL A 73 -3.33 25.75 -0.48
C VAL A 73 -4.63 25.14 -1.00
N PRO A 74 -5.79 25.76 -0.74
CA PRO A 74 -7.04 25.31 -1.31
C PRO A 74 -6.95 25.47 -2.84
N THR A 75 -7.11 24.37 -3.55
CA THR A 75 -7.04 24.32 -5.02
C THR A 75 -8.35 23.76 -5.54
N ILE A 76 -8.97 24.46 -6.49
CA ILE A 76 -10.13 23.95 -7.23
C ILE A 76 -9.60 23.25 -8.47
N PHE A 77 -9.96 21.98 -8.65
CA PHE A 77 -9.60 21.26 -9.86
C PHE A 77 -10.47 21.73 -11.03
N THR A 78 -9.81 21.97 -12.16
CA THR A 78 -10.43 22.40 -13.41
C THR A 78 -9.85 21.59 -14.56
N GLN A 79 -10.68 21.26 -15.54
CA GLN A 79 -10.21 20.68 -16.79
C GLN A 79 -9.28 21.66 -17.53
N ASP A 80 -8.10 21.18 -17.90
CA ASP A 80 -7.24 21.84 -18.88
C ASP A 80 -7.11 20.91 -20.10
N LYS A 81 -7.73 21.32 -21.22
CA LYS A 81 -7.74 20.53 -22.45
C LYS A 81 -6.36 20.43 -23.09
N GLN A 82 -5.43 21.34 -22.78
CA GLN A 82 -4.07 21.29 -23.32
C GLN A 82 -3.28 20.12 -22.71
N PHE A 83 -3.49 19.82 -21.44
CA PHE A 83 -2.95 18.63 -20.76
C PHE A 83 -3.72 17.33 -21.07
N GLN A 84 -4.74 17.38 -21.92
CA GLN A 84 -5.49 16.19 -22.38
C GLN A 84 -5.13 15.78 -23.81
N SER A 85 -4.20 16.50 -24.44
CA SER A 85 -3.85 16.30 -25.84
C SER A 85 -2.55 15.51 -26.01
N LEU A 86 -2.55 14.60 -27.01
CA LEU A 86 -1.34 13.95 -27.54
C LEU A 86 -0.69 14.77 -28.67
N ASP A 87 -1.29 15.88 -29.10
CA ASP A 87 -0.74 16.72 -30.16
C ASP A 87 0.60 17.34 -29.71
N HIS A 88 1.63 17.19 -30.56
CA HIS A 88 2.98 17.68 -30.31
C HIS A 88 3.07 19.20 -30.11
N SER A 89 2.08 19.97 -30.58
CA SER A 89 1.98 21.41 -30.31
C SER A 89 1.94 21.76 -28.82
N PHE A 90 1.53 20.82 -27.96
CA PHE A 90 1.49 21.00 -26.50
C PHE A 90 2.68 20.41 -25.74
N ASP A 91 3.68 19.85 -26.42
CA ASP A 91 4.84 19.21 -25.77
C ASP A 91 5.60 20.17 -24.83
N HIS A 92 5.58 21.47 -25.15
CA HIS A 92 6.21 22.50 -24.32
C HIS A 92 5.65 22.55 -22.90
N LEU A 93 4.33 22.34 -22.72
CA LEU A 93 3.69 22.33 -21.40
C LEU A 93 4.21 21.19 -20.53
N TRP A 94 4.44 20.03 -21.14
CA TRP A 94 4.92 18.81 -20.47
C TRP A 94 6.42 18.87 -20.17
N SER A 95 7.21 19.46 -21.07
CA SER A 95 8.62 19.73 -20.83
C SER A 95 8.83 20.68 -19.65
N GLU A 96 7.98 21.70 -19.50
CA GLU A 96 8.06 22.64 -18.38
C GLU A 96 7.60 22.00 -17.07
N LEU A 97 6.56 21.17 -17.10
CA LEU A 97 6.03 20.47 -15.93
C LEU A 97 7.02 19.46 -15.34
N SER A 98 7.74 18.74 -16.19
CA SER A 98 8.75 17.76 -15.77
C SER A 98 10.11 18.39 -15.40
N MET A 99 10.32 19.69 -15.65
CA MET A 99 11.63 20.34 -15.51
C MET A 99 11.56 21.72 -14.82
N ASN A 100 12.03 21.79 -13.58
CA ASN A 100 12.88 22.92 -13.22
C ASN A 100 14.21 22.75 -13.97
N LYS A 101 14.47 23.63 -14.95
CA LYS A 101 15.38 23.53 -16.12
C LYS A 101 16.84 23.07 -15.93
N THR A 102 17.28 22.64 -14.74
CA THR A 102 18.70 22.34 -14.47
C THR A 102 18.98 21.02 -13.78
N THR A 103 18.02 20.38 -13.11
CA THR A 103 18.32 19.16 -12.32
C THR A 103 17.31 18.02 -12.41
N ALA A 104 16.19 18.16 -13.13
CA ALA A 104 15.11 17.15 -13.14
C ALA A 104 14.63 16.78 -11.73
N GLY A 105 14.64 17.74 -10.80
CA GLY A 105 14.31 17.52 -9.40
C GLY A 105 15.38 16.80 -8.58
N LEU A 106 16.58 16.59 -9.14
CA LEU A 106 17.73 16.06 -8.41
C LEU A 106 18.28 17.12 -7.46
N ILE A 107 18.51 16.70 -6.23
CA ILE A 107 19.15 17.46 -5.17
C ILE A 107 20.40 16.71 -4.72
N TYR A 108 21.41 17.47 -4.31
CA TYR A 108 22.59 16.90 -3.72
C TYR A 108 22.36 16.70 -2.21
N THR A 109 22.39 15.45 -1.76
CA THR A 109 22.05 15.09 -0.37
C THR A 109 23.28 14.91 0.51
N GLY A 110 24.48 14.80 -0.08
CA GLY A 110 25.71 14.64 0.68
C GLY A 110 26.85 14.03 -0.12
N LYS A 111 27.92 13.66 0.57
CA LYS A 111 29.10 12.99 -0.02
C LYS A 111 29.41 11.77 0.82
N LYS A 112 29.53 10.61 0.17
CA LYS A 112 30.00 9.38 0.79
C LYS A 112 31.31 8.95 0.14
N GLY A 113 32.42 9.31 0.79
CA GLY A 113 33.75 9.22 0.21
C GLY A 113 33.86 10.10 -1.05
N ASN A 114 34.22 9.49 -2.19
CA ASN A 114 34.35 10.18 -3.48
C ASN A 114 33.04 10.28 -4.27
N ARG A 115 31.94 9.68 -3.80
CA ARG A 115 30.64 9.71 -4.48
C ARG A 115 29.79 10.84 -3.94
N LYS A 116 29.23 11.65 -4.84
CA LYS A 116 28.14 12.57 -4.54
C LYS A 116 26.87 11.75 -4.32
N GLU A 117 26.25 11.88 -3.16
CA GLU A 117 24.91 11.36 -2.92
C GLU A 117 23.91 12.35 -3.52
N GLN A 118 22.98 11.80 -4.31
CA GLN A 118 21.91 12.56 -4.94
C GLN A 118 20.60 11.95 -4.50
N GLY A 119 19.60 12.80 -4.29
CA GLY A 119 18.21 12.43 -4.10
C GLY A 119 17.37 13.07 -5.20
N GLY A 120 16.19 12.54 -5.47
CA GLY A 120 15.18 13.20 -6.28
C GLY A 120 14.05 13.70 -5.39
N ILE A 121 13.51 14.88 -5.70
CA ILE A 121 12.23 15.32 -5.12
C ILE A 121 11.12 14.52 -5.80
N SER A 122 10.39 13.72 -5.02
CA SER A 122 9.38 12.78 -5.54
C SER A 122 8.30 13.42 -6.39
N MET A 123 7.95 14.70 -6.15
CA MET A 123 6.98 15.43 -6.98
C MET A 123 7.44 15.53 -8.44
N PHE A 124 8.71 15.87 -8.69
CA PHE A 124 9.22 15.94 -10.06
C PHE A 124 9.33 14.55 -10.72
N HIS A 125 9.61 13.50 -9.95
CA HIS A 125 9.61 12.13 -10.50
C HIS A 125 8.20 11.72 -10.95
N GLN A 126 7.15 12.07 -10.20
CA GLN A 126 5.76 11.83 -10.60
C GLN A 126 5.42 12.56 -11.92
N LEU A 127 5.80 13.83 -12.04
CA LEU A 127 5.57 14.61 -13.27
C LEU A 127 6.37 14.09 -14.47
N HIS A 128 7.62 13.64 -14.24
CA HIS A 128 8.42 12.96 -15.25
C HIS A 128 7.74 11.68 -15.72
N CYS A 129 7.32 10.80 -14.79
CA CYS A 129 6.62 9.56 -15.13
C CYS A 129 5.33 9.84 -15.93
N LEU A 130 4.53 10.83 -15.55
CA LEU A 130 3.33 11.20 -16.31
C LEU A 130 3.67 11.69 -17.72
N THR A 131 4.75 12.44 -17.88
CA THR A 131 5.24 12.90 -19.20
C THR A 131 5.69 11.71 -20.06
N MET A 132 6.41 10.74 -19.49
CA MET A 132 6.82 9.52 -20.19
C MET A 132 5.61 8.67 -20.62
N MET A 133 4.57 8.59 -19.78
CA MET A 133 3.31 7.92 -20.16
C MET A 133 2.65 8.59 -21.37
N ARG A 134 2.61 9.93 -21.40
CA ARG A 134 2.09 10.66 -22.57
C ARG A 134 2.92 10.38 -23.83
N GLN A 135 4.25 10.37 -23.73
CA GLN A 135 5.12 10.09 -24.86
C GLN A 135 4.93 8.67 -25.40
N ALA A 136 4.75 7.67 -24.53
CA ALA A 136 4.42 6.32 -24.97
C ALA A 136 3.07 6.27 -25.73
N LEU A 137 2.05 7.01 -25.27
CA LEU A 137 0.78 7.13 -25.99
C LEU A 137 0.93 7.85 -27.35
N GLN A 138 1.80 8.86 -27.44
CA GLN A 138 2.12 9.53 -28.71
C GLN A 138 2.74 8.55 -29.69
N SER A 139 3.83 7.88 -29.31
CA SER A 139 4.48 6.83 -30.12
C SER A 139 3.48 5.76 -30.60
N ALA A 140 2.64 5.24 -29.70
CA ALA A 140 1.62 4.27 -30.06
C ALA A 140 0.60 4.82 -31.07
N SER A 141 0.17 6.09 -30.91
CA SER A 141 -0.76 6.74 -31.85
C SER A 141 -0.16 6.96 -33.24
N GLU A 142 1.17 7.02 -33.33
CA GLU A 142 1.94 7.17 -34.56
C GLU A 142 2.30 5.83 -35.21
N GLY A 143 1.87 4.71 -34.59
CA GLY A 143 2.04 3.36 -35.11
C GLY A 143 3.31 2.66 -34.65
N GLU A 144 4.02 3.21 -33.66
CA GLU A 144 5.16 2.55 -33.04
C GLU A 144 4.69 1.43 -32.08
N ASP A 145 5.43 0.31 -32.06
CA ASP A 145 5.23 -0.73 -31.06
C ASP A 145 5.95 -0.35 -29.76
N ILE A 146 5.17 0.06 -28.75
CA ILE A 146 5.68 0.42 -27.42
C ILE A 146 5.85 -0.79 -26.48
N GLY A 147 5.58 -2.00 -26.98
CA GLY A 147 5.66 -3.22 -26.18
C GLY A 147 4.49 -3.41 -25.21
N LYS A 148 4.60 -4.45 -24.37
CA LYS A 148 3.55 -4.85 -23.42
C LYS A 148 3.95 -4.74 -21.96
N ASP A 149 5.24 -4.85 -21.67
CA ASP A 149 5.75 -4.83 -20.29
C ASP A 149 7.22 -4.41 -20.19
N TRP A 150 7.78 -4.57 -18.99
CA TRP A 150 9.13 -4.16 -18.60
C TRP A 150 10.26 -4.83 -19.39
N HIS A 151 9.99 -5.92 -20.11
CA HIS A 151 10.97 -6.53 -21.02
C HIS A 151 11.12 -5.77 -22.33
N ASP A 152 10.02 -5.14 -22.79
CA ASP A 152 9.96 -4.45 -24.07
C ASP A 152 10.35 -2.97 -23.93
N ASP A 153 9.93 -2.33 -22.84
CA ASP A 153 10.31 -0.96 -22.48
C ASP A 153 10.56 -0.79 -20.98
N GLY A 154 11.66 -0.14 -20.63
CA GLY A 154 12.04 0.07 -19.23
C GLY A 154 11.35 1.24 -18.53
N HIS A 155 10.67 2.12 -19.27
CA HIS A 155 10.13 3.38 -18.73
C HIS A 155 8.63 3.31 -18.48
N TRP A 156 7.78 3.21 -19.50
CA TRP A 156 6.33 3.35 -19.31
C TRP A 156 5.76 2.30 -18.34
N PRO A 157 6.19 1.02 -18.32
CA PRO A 157 5.66 0.04 -17.35
C PRO A 157 6.09 0.37 -15.91
N HIS A 158 7.33 0.82 -15.74
CA HIS A 158 7.84 1.29 -14.45
C HIS A 158 7.13 2.56 -13.97
N CYS A 159 6.90 3.52 -14.88
CA CYS A 159 6.20 4.77 -14.58
C CYS A 159 4.77 4.47 -14.14
N MET A 160 4.10 3.54 -14.82
CA MET A 160 2.76 3.08 -14.47
C MET A 160 2.71 2.48 -13.06
N ASP A 161 3.64 1.58 -12.73
CA ASP A 161 3.77 1.01 -11.38
C ASP A 161 4.07 2.07 -10.31
N TYR A 162 5.00 2.98 -10.59
CA TYR A 162 5.38 4.06 -9.68
C TYR A 162 4.19 4.99 -9.39
N LEU A 163 3.46 5.43 -10.42
CA LEU A 163 2.29 6.30 -10.26
C LEU A 163 1.16 5.60 -9.48
N ALA A 164 0.90 4.31 -9.75
CA ALA A 164 -0.07 3.55 -8.98
C ALA A 164 0.29 3.49 -7.49
N LYS A 165 1.55 3.21 -7.16
CA LYS A 165 2.04 3.20 -5.77
C LYS A 165 1.96 4.58 -5.12
N MET A 166 2.26 5.64 -5.86
CA MET A 166 2.18 7.01 -5.34
C MET A 166 0.74 7.43 -5.06
N ILE A 167 -0.21 7.13 -5.96
CA ILE A 167 -1.65 7.39 -5.74
C ILE A 167 -2.14 6.64 -4.50
N LEU A 168 -1.79 5.36 -4.35
CA LEU A 168 -2.19 4.59 -3.17
C LEU A 168 -1.54 5.10 -1.87
N CYS A 169 -0.32 5.61 -1.95
CA CYS A 169 0.38 6.18 -0.80
C CYS A 169 -0.27 7.49 -0.31
N PHE A 170 -0.79 8.30 -1.24
CA PHE A 170 -1.44 9.59 -0.96
C PHE A 170 -2.93 9.56 -1.33
N ALA A 171 -3.60 8.44 -1.06
CA ALA A 171 -4.97 8.19 -1.52
C ALA A 171 -5.92 9.33 -1.11
N ASP A 172 -6.44 10.06 -2.11
CA ASP A 172 -7.37 11.15 -1.91
C ASP A 172 -8.77 10.60 -1.64
N GLY A 173 -9.26 10.79 -0.42
CA GLY A 173 -10.57 10.33 0.02
C GLY A 173 -11.72 11.29 -0.25
N SER A 174 -11.51 12.41 -0.95
CA SER A 174 -12.59 13.37 -1.20
C SER A 174 -13.55 12.88 -2.28
N ILE A 175 -14.83 13.18 -2.10
CA ILE A 175 -15.92 12.72 -2.97
C ILE A 175 -16.06 13.64 -4.17
N GLU A 176 -16.00 13.07 -5.37
CA GLU A 176 -16.27 13.76 -6.62
C GLU A 176 -17.75 13.70 -6.96
N LYS A 177 -18.32 14.84 -7.32
CA LYS A 177 -19.74 14.95 -7.68
C LYS A 177 -19.89 14.82 -9.21
N PRO A 178 -21.02 14.29 -9.69
CA PRO A 178 -21.30 14.31 -11.11
C PRO A 178 -21.41 15.75 -11.62
N ILE A 179 -20.91 15.97 -12.82
CA ILE A 179 -21.08 17.20 -13.59
C ILE A 179 -22.00 16.90 -14.77
N GLN A 180 -22.86 17.85 -15.09
CA GLN A 180 -23.77 17.74 -16.21
C GLN A 180 -23.02 18.10 -17.50
N GLY A 181 -22.88 17.11 -18.38
CA GLY A 181 -22.33 17.26 -19.71
C GLY A 181 -23.32 17.85 -20.71
N GLU A 182 -22.86 17.94 -21.95
CA GLU A 182 -23.74 18.18 -23.09
C GLU A 182 -24.77 17.03 -23.18
N GLU A 183 -25.98 17.35 -23.67
CA GLU A 183 -27.07 16.39 -23.84
C GLU A 183 -27.58 15.72 -22.55
N GLY A 184 -27.23 16.25 -21.37
CA GLY A 184 -27.73 15.77 -20.08
C GLY A 184 -27.02 14.49 -19.57
N ILE A 185 -25.94 14.07 -20.21
CA ILE A 185 -25.11 12.97 -19.73
C ILE A 185 -24.33 13.42 -18.50
N GLU A 186 -24.47 12.69 -17.39
CA GLU A 186 -23.68 12.93 -16.19
C GLU A 186 -22.36 12.17 -16.24
N PHE A 187 -21.26 12.82 -15.85
CA PHE A 187 -19.95 12.18 -15.71
C PHE A 187 -19.20 12.72 -14.50
N ILE A 188 -18.20 11.98 -14.04
CA ILE A 188 -17.31 12.36 -12.93
C ILE A 188 -15.93 12.65 -13.51
N ASP A 189 -15.45 13.87 -13.34
CA ASP A 189 -14.17 14.33 -13.91
C ASP A 189 -13.27 15.02 -12.86
N GLY A 190 -13.70 15.04 -11.60
CA GLY A 190 -13.01 15.70 -10.48
C GLY A 190 -13.07 17.23 -10.46
N SER A 191 -13.72 17.89 -11.42
CA SER A 191 -13.80 19.36 -11.47
C SER A 191 -14.72 19.93 -10.40
N ASN A 192 -14.53 21.21 -10.07
CA ASN A 192 -15.33 21.95 -9.08
C ASN A 192 -15.29 21.38 -7.65
N VAL A 193 -14.28 20.55 -7.34
CA VAL A 193 -14.00 20.06 -5.99
C VAL A 193 -12.78 20.81 -5.44
N VAL A 194 -12.89 21.31 -4.20
CA VAL A 194 -11.77 21.93 -3.48
C VAL A 194 -10.92 20.84 -2.85
N ARG A 195 -9.62 20.84 -3.15
CA ARG A 195 -8.59 20.00 -2.53
C ARG A 195 -7.64 20.85 -1.69
N GLN A 196 -7.03 20.24 -0.67
CA GLN A 196 -5.94 20.87 0.08
C GLN A 196 -4.61 20.36 -0.47
N CYS A 197 -3.96 21.16 -1.31
CA CYS A 197 -2.77 20.75 -2.06
C CYS A 197 -1.51 21.32 -1.45
N ARG A 198 -0.39 20.58 -1.52
CA ARG A 198 0.93 21.15 -1.25
C ARG A 198 1.39 21.99 -2.44
N PRO A 199 2.14 23.09 -2.24
CA PRO A 199 2.69 23.88 -3.34
C PRO A 199 3.60 23.03 -4.22
N ALA A 200 3.47 23.21 -5.54
CA ALA A 200 4.29 22.53 -6.55
C ALA A 200 5.62 23.23 -6.83
N GLN A 201 5.89 24.38 -6.19
CA GLN A 201 7.20 25.03 -6.26
C GLN A 201 8.23 24.26 -5.43
N PRO A 202 9.45 24.02 -5.94
CA PRO A 202 10.53 23.45 -5.14
C PRO A 202 10.89 24.38 -3.97
N LEU A 203 11.25 23.77 -2.83
CA LEU A 203 11.78 24.45 -1.64
C LEU A 203 13.12 25.14 -1.92
#